data_AF-A0A4Q9V4D2-F1
#
_entry.id   AF-A0A4Q9V4D2-F1
#
_cell.length_a   1.000
_cell.length_b   1.000
_cell.length_c   1.000
_cell.angle_alpha   90.00
_cell.angle_beta   90.00
_cell.angle_gamma   90.00
#
_symmetry.space_group_name_H-M   'P 1'
#
loop_
_entity.id
_entity.type
_entity.pdbx_description
1 polymer ?
#
loop_
_entity_poly.entity_id
_entity_poly.type
_entity_poly.pdbx_seq_one_letter_code
_entity_poly.pdbx_strand_id
1 'polypeptide(L)' 'MKRNVVIIGASDYCKYTIDIIEQENKFHVLGIFDKSLKNDKSFYGYKIMGYLKELKELSNRDPDIYGIVAIGDNFT' A
#
# COMPACT_ATOMS: atom_id res chain seq x y z
N MET A 1 18.95 -5.79 -3.69
CA MET A 1 17.69 -6.08 -2.98
C MET A 1 16.65 -5.06 -3.41
N LYS A 2 15.41 -5.47 -3.68
CA LYS A 2 14.32 -4.53 -3.94
C LYS A 2 13.96 -3.80 -2.65
N ARG A 3 13.58 -2.53 -2.76
CA ARG A 3 13.07 -1.75 -1.62
C ARG A 3 11.60 -2.08 -1.40
N ASN A 4 11.17 -2.06 -0.15
CA ASN A 4 9.78 -2.32 0.20
C ASN A 4 8.93 -1.08 -0.01
N VAL A 5 7.72 -1.26 -0.55
CA VAL A 5 6.73 -0.21 -0.70
C VAL A 5 5.37 -0.69 -0.19
N VAL A 6 4.65 0.22 0.46
CA VAL A 6 3.24 0.03 0.83
C VAL A 6 2.35 0.96 0.01
N ILE A 7 1.11 0.53 -0.20
CA ILE A 7 0.11 1.34 -0.91
C ILE A 7 -0.95 1.80 0.07
N ILE A 8 -1.33 3.07 -0.03
CA ILE A 8 -2.36 3.69 0.81
C ILE A 8 -3.58 3.95 -0.07
N GLY A 9 -4.71 3.33 0.26
CA GLY A 9 -5.94 3.36 -0.52
C GLY A 9 -6.11 2.11 -1.38
N ALA A 10 -7.18 1.36 -1.16
CA ALA A 10 -7.59 0.19 -1.92
C ALA A 10 -8.68 0.56 -2.93
N SER A 11 -8.28 1.26 -3.99
CA SER A 11 -9.14 1.70 -5.10
C SER A 11 -8.73 1.06 -6.43
N ASP A 12 -9.38 1.42 -7.53
CA ASP A 12 -8.88 1.03 -8.86
C ASP A 12 -7.50 1.64 -9.17
N TYR A 13 -7.19 2.84 -8.63
CA TYR A 13 -5.84 3.42 -8.72
C TYR A 13 -4.79 2.54 -8.04
N CYS A 14 -5.16 1.80 -7.00
CA CYS A 14 -4.29 0.81 -6.35
C CYS A 14 -3.88 -0.28 -7.33
N LYS A 15 -4.83 -0.82 -8.10
CA LYS A 15 -4.56 -1.88 -9.09
C LYS A 15 -3.58 -1.41 -10.16
N TYR A 16 -3.79 -0.22 -10.72
CA TYR A 16 -2.88 0.35 -11.73
C TYR A 16 -1.50 0.62 -11.14
N THR A 17 -1.44 1.16 -9.93
CA THR A 17 -0.17 1.41 -9.21
C THR A 17 0.60 0.11 -9.00
N ILE A 18 -0.07 -0.96 -8.57
CA ILE A 18 0.54 -2.28 -8.38
C ILE A 18 1.10 -2.80 -9.71
N ASP A 19 0.29 -2.78 -10.78
CA ASP A 19 0.72 -3.28 -12.09
C ASP A 19 1.99 -2.56 -12.57
N ILE A 20 2.04 -1.23 -12.43
CA ILE A 20 3.22 -0.43 -12.77
C ILE A 20 4.43 -0.83 -11.91
N ILE A 21 4.27 -0.95 -10.58
CA ILE A 21 5.37 -1.31 -9.67
C ILE A 21 5.94 -2.70 -10.01
N GLU A 22 5.07 -3.68 -10.28
CA GLU A 22 5.47 -5.03 -10.63
C GLU A 22 6.21 -5.05 -11.98
N GLN A 23 5.72 -4.31 -12.98
CA GLN A 23 6.37 -4.15 -14.29
C GLN A 23 7.74 -3.46 -14.17
N GLU A 24 7.87 -2.43 -13.33
CA GLU A 24 9.15 -1.76 -13.11
C GLU A 24 10.17 -2.67 -12.41
N ASN A 25 9.71 -3.65 -11.63
CA ASN A 25 10.55 -4.64 -10.95
C ASN A 25 11.59 -4.04 -9.98
N LYS A 26 11.40 -2.79 -9.54
CA LYS A 26 12.32 -2.05 -8.64
C LYS A 26 11.96 -2.20 -7.16
N PHE A 27 10.67 -2.37 -6.87
CA PHE A 27 10.13 -2.42 -5.51
C PHE A 27 9.42 -3.75 -5.24
N HIS A 28 9.26 -4.05 -3.96
CA HIS A 28 8.45 -5.16 -3.47
C HIS A 28 7.25 -4.58 -2.72
N VAL A 29 6.03 -4.87 -3.20
CA VAL A 29 4.80 -4.41 -2.56
C VAL A 29 4.51 -5.28 -1.34
N LEU A 30 4.64 -4.72 -0.14
CA LEU A 30 4.40 -5.44 1.12
C LEU A 30 2.91 -5.65 1.41
N GLY A 31 2.08 -4.71 0.98
CA GLY A 31 0.63 -4.74 1.22
C GLY A 31 0.01 -3.36 1.16
N ILE A 32 -1.28 -3.31 1.50
CA ILE A 32 -2.15 -2.16 1.31
C ILE A 32 -2.72 -1.72 2.65
N PHE A 33 -2.79 -0.41 2.87
CA PHE A 33 -3.46 0.21 4.00
C PHE A 33 -4.73 0.92 3.53
N ASP A 34 -5.87 0.56 4.10
CA ASP A 34 -7.16 1.16 3.74
C ASP A 34 -8.11 1.17 4.94
N LYS A 35 -8.80 2.29 5.15
CA LYS A 35 -9.72 2.48 6.28
C LYS A 35 -10.95 1.59 6.17
N SER A 36 -11.49 1.48 4.97
CA SER A 36 -12.76 0.81 4.67
C SER A 36 -12.58 -0.70 4.64
N LEU A 37 -11.42 -1.18 4.19
CA LEU A 37 -11.11 -2.60 4.05
C LEU A 37 -10.25 -3.16 5.19
N LYS A 38 -10.04 -2.42 6.29
CA LYS A 38 -9.13 -2.82 7.38
C LYS A 38 -9.38 -4.21 7.99
N ASN A 39 -10.60 -4.75 7.84
CA ASN A 39 -11.00 -6.07 8.34
C ASN A 39 -10.95 -7.16 7.26
N ASP A 40 -10.72 -6.78 6.01
CA ASP A 40 -10.57 -7.73 4.90
C ASP A 40 -9.17 -8.34 4.91
N LYS A 41 -9.05 -9.53 4.32
CA LYS A 41 -7.76 -10.25 4.28
C LYS A 41 -6.84 -9.73 3.19
N SER A 42 -7.38 -9.35 2.05
CA SER A 42 -6.60 -8.98 0.87
C SER A 42 -7.42 -8.18 -0.13
N PHE A 43 -6.74 -7.35 -0.91
CA PHE A 43 -7.26 -6.70 -2.11
C PHE A 43 -6.35 -7.03 -3.30
N TYR A 44 -6.93 -7.61 -4.34
CA TYR A 44 -6.21 -8.01 -5.56
C TYR A 44 -4.97 -8.90 -5.32
N GLY A 45 -5.05 -9.83 -4.35
CA GLY A 45 -3.95 -10.73 -3.99
C GLY A 45 -2.93 -10.16 -3.01
N TYR A 46 -3.01 -8.87 -2.68
CA TYR A 46 -2.13 -8.22 -1.70
C TYR A 46 -2.85 -8.08 -0.35
N LYS A 47 -2.11 -8.30 0.73
CA LYS A 47 -2.64 -8.26 2.10
C LYS A 47 -3.12 -6.85 2.47
N ILE A 48 -4.30 -6.74 3.07
CA ILE A 48 -4.66 -5.51 3.80
C ILE A 48 -3.96 -5.55 5.17
N MET A 49 -3.12 -4.56 5.43
CA MET A 49 -2.26 -4.50 6.61
C MET A 49 -2.84 -3.66 7.75
N GLY A 50 -3.95 -2.96 7.52
CA GLY A 50 -4.63 -2.10 8.49
C GLY A 50 -4.85 -0.70 7.95
N TYR A 51 -4.77 0.32 8.81
CA TYR A 51 -4.88 1.72 8.43
C TYR A 51 -3.82 2.57 9.16
N LEU A 52 -4.18 3.76 9.67
CA LEU A 52 -3.21 4.73 10.20
C LEU A 52 -2.42 4.24 11.42
N LYS A 53 -3.03 3.45 12.31
CA LYS A 53 -2.34 2.95 13.51
C LYS A 53 -1.22 1.98 13.10
N GLU A 54 -1.56 1.00 12.29
CA GLU A 54 -0.65 -0.03 11.82
C GLU A 54 0.41 0.55 10.86
N LEU A 55 0.04 1.56 10.07
CA LEU A 55 0.98 2.30 9.22
C LEU A 55 2.02 3.05 10.05
N LYS A 56 1.60 3.72 11.13
CA LYS A 56 2.52 4.39 12.07
C LYS A 56 3.45 3.39 12.76
N GLU A 57 2.91 2.26 13.20
CA GLU A 57 3.72 1.18 13.79
C GLU A 57 4.72 0.60 12.79
N LEU A 58 4.34 0.44 11.52
CA LEU A 58 5.24 0.00 10.46
C LEU A 58 6.36 1.01 10.22
N SER A 59 6.03 2.29 10.04
CA SER A 59 7.02 3.34 9.80
C SER A 59 8.02 3.50 10.96
N ASN A 60 7.57 3.30 12.20
CA ASN A 60 8.47 3.32 13.36
C ASN A 60 9.42 2.11 13.39
N ARG A 61 8.98 0.96 12.88
CA ARG A 61 9.76 -0.29 12.86
C ARG A 61 10.68 -0.41 11.64
N ASP A 62 10.27 0.17 10.52
CA ASP A 62 11.00 0.15 9.24
C ASP A 62 11.10 1.60 8.71
N PRO A 63 12.13 2.37 9.11
CA PRO A 63 12.30 3.76 8.70
C PRO A 63 12.58 3.96 7.21
N ASP A 64 13.02 2.90 6.51
CA ASP A 64 13.36 2.92 5.09
C ASP A 64 12.18 2.52 4.18
N ILE A 65 10.99 2.33 4.75
CA ILE A 65 9.79 1.93 4.01
C ILE A 65 9.30 3.07 3.09
N TYR A 66 8.97 2.72 1.84
CA TYR A 66 8.36 3.65 0.89
C TYR A 66 6.84 3.56 0.96
N GLY A 67 6.16 4.66 0.67
CA GLY A 67 4.70 4.72 0.59
C GLY A 67 4.22 5.40 -0.68
N ILE A 68 3.17 4.87 -1.29
CA ILE A 68 2.45 5.50 -2.40
C ILE A 68 0.99 5.65 -2.03
N VAL A 69 0.45 6.87 -2.19
CA VAL A 69 -0.97 7.14 -2.02
C VAL A 69 -1.67 6.89 -3.35
N ALA A 70 -2.49 5.84 -3.41
CA ALA A 70 -3.27 5.43 -4.58
C ALA A 70 -4.75 5.79 -4.38
N ILE A 71 -5.00 7.05 -4.01
CA ILE A 71 -6.33 7.63 -3.84
C ILE A 71 -6.46 8.72 -4.91
N GLY A 72 -7.46 8.59 -5.78
CA GLY A 72 -7.71 9.55 -6.86
C GLY A 72 -8.46 10.81 -6.41
N ASP A 73 -9.00 10.79 -5.19
CA ASP A 73 -9.59 11.97 -4.56
C ASP A 73 -8.48 12.91 -4.09
N ASN A 74 -8.52 14.15 -4.58
CA ASN A 74 -7.55 15.17 -4.21
C ASN A 74 -8.06 16.15 -3.13
N PHE A 75 -9.38 16.22 -2.87
CA PHE A 75 -9.97 17.41 -2.25
C PHE A 75 -11.37 17.27 -1.62
N THR A 76 -12.05 16.12 -1.71
CA THR A 76 -13.43 16.00 -1.22
C THR A 76 -13.52 15.59 0.24
#